data_AF-D0R4A9-F1
#
_entry.id   AF-D0R4A9-F1
#
_cell.length_a   1.000
_cell.length_b   1.000
_cell.length_c   1.000
_cell.angle_alpha   90.00
_cell.angle_beta   90.00
_cell.angle_gamma   90.00
#
_symmetry.space_group_name_H-M   'P 1'
#
loop_
_entity.id
_entity.type
_entity.pdbx_description
1 polymer ?
#
loop_
_entity_poly.entity_id
_entity_poly.type
_entity_poly.pdbx_seq_one_letter_code
_entity_poly.pdbx_strand_id
1 'polypeptide(L)'
;MEGFIHLKMPLWARRLFTRLLSVIPVIMCVLMTAKDSISQQHFALNMLLENSQVFLAFAVLSSIVPLLIMTDDRRMMGQFKNRKIWSILGWVSSIILIFLNLCNLPATFVSFNMMPKRDAVVFAYAIIMLIILLMGWTCWDMRNKK
;
A
#
# COMPACT_ATOMS: atom_id res chain seq x y z
N MET A 1 4.13 -1.98 -15.64
CA MET A 1 4.86 -0.71 -15.87
C MET A 1 4.46 -0.10 -17.19
N GLU A 2 4.41 -0.88 -18.27
CA GLU A 2 3.99 -0.45 -19.61
C GLU A 2 2.62 0.25 -19.70
N GLY A 3 1.66 -0.05 -18.83
CA GLY A 3 0.36 0.65 -18.81
C GLY A 3 0.34 1.99 -18.07
N PHE A 4 1.27 2.23 -17.14
CA PHE A 4 1.31 3.47 -16.33
C PHE A 4 2.45 4.42 -16.74
N ILE A 5 3.59 3.86 -17.18
CA ILE A 5 4.83 4.60 -17.46
C ILE A 5 5.31 4.34 -18.91
N HIS A 6 4.56 3.54 -19.70
CA HIS A 6 4.91 3.13 -21.06
C HIS A 6 6.36 2.62 -21.25
N LEU A 7 7.00 2.18 -20.16
CA LEU A 7 8.35 1.67 -20.15
C LEU A 7 8.35 0.18 -20.48
N LYS A 8 8.83 -0.17 -21.68
CA LYS A 8 9.07 -1.55 -22.10
C LYS A 8 10.40 -2.04 -21.52
N MET A 9 10.32 -2.91 -20.51
CA MET A 9 11.49 -3.50 -19.84
C MET A 9 11.43 -5.02 -19.95
N PRO A 10 12.52 -5.72 -20.30
CA PRO A 10 12.53 -7.18 -20.39
C PRO A 10 12.32 -7.81 -19.00
N LEU A 11 11.67 -8.99 -18.98
CA LEU A 11 11.26 -9.67 -17.74
C LEU A 11 12.43 -9.96 -16.78
N TRP A 12 13.61 -10.28 -17.31
CA TRP A 12 14.81 -10.54 -16.49
C TRP A 12 15.28 -9.28 -15.76
N ALA A 13 15.29 -8.13 -16.44
CA ALA A 13 15.73 -6.86 -15.87
C ALA A 13 14.75 -6.38 -14.80
N ARG A 14 13.45 -6.52 -15.07
CA ARG A 14 12.40 -6.21 -14.10
C ARG A 14 12.56 -7.03 -12.81
N ARG A 15 12.83 -8.33 -12.94
CA ARG A 15 13.01 -9.23 -11.78
C ARG A 15 14.27 -8.89 -10.99
N LEU A 16 15.37 -8.56 -11.66
CA LEU A 16 16.62 -8.15 -11.01
C LEU A 16 16.42 -6.86 -10.21
N PHE A 17 15.81 -5.84 -10.83
CA PHE A 17 15.63 -4.54 -10.21
C PHE A 17 14.74 -4.59 -8.95
N THR A 18 13.57 -5.23 -9.03
CA THR A 18 12.66 -5.34 -7.87
C THR A 18 13.26 -6.17 -6.75
N ARG A 19 14.06 -7.19 -7.06
CA ARG A 19 14.72 -8.02 -6.06
C ARG A 19 15.88 -7.28 -5.39
N LEU A 20 16.69 -6.54 -6.14
CA LEU A 20 17.74 -5.71 -5.57
C LEU A 20 17.17 -4.65 -4.63
N LEU A 21 16.14 -3.91 -5.06
CA LEU A 21 15.46 -2.93 -4.21
C LEU A 21 14.89 -3.55 -2.93
N SER A 22 14.31 -4.75 -3.03
CA SER A 22 13.76 -5.46 -1.86
C SER A 22 14.84 -5.99 -0.91
N VAL A 23 16.00 -6.38 -1.43
CA VAL A 23 17.06 -7.02 -0.64
C VAL A 23 17.93 -6.00 0.08
N ILE A 24 18.12 -4.79 -0.47
CA ILE A 24 18.89 -3.70 0.16
C ILE A 24 18.47 -3.44 1.63
N PRO A 25 17.18 -3.17 1.96
CA PRO A 25 16.78 -2.89 3.34
C PRO A 25 16.96 -4.12 4.24
N VAL A 26 16.79 -5.33 3.69
CA VAL A 26 16.99 -6.59 4.42
C VAL A 26 18.46 -6.75 4.80
N ILE A 27 19.39 -6.53 3.86
CA ILE A 27 20.83 -6.61 4.15
C ILE A 27 21.23 -5.55 5.18
N MET A 28 20.74 -4.32 5.06
CA MET A 28 21.02 -3.26 6.04
C MET A 28 20.57 -3.66 7.45
N CYS A 29 19.37 -4.22 7.58
CA CYS A 29 18.85 -4.70 8.86
C CYS A 29 19.70 -5.83 9.45
N VAL A 30 20.11 -6.80 8.61
CA VAL A 30 20.98 -7.91 9.03
C VAL A 30 22.35 -7.41 9.45
N LEU A 31 22.96 -6.46 8.72
CA LEU A 31 24.27 -5.90 9.08
C LEU A 31 24.23 -5.12 10.39
N MET A 32 23.16 -4.35 10.63
CA MET A 32 22.97 -3.62 11.90
C MET A 32 22.79 -4.56 13.09
N THR A 33 22.11 -5.69 12.89
CA THR A 33 21.81 -6.67 13.94
C THR A 33 22.82 -7.84 13.97
N ALA A 34 23.90 -7.78 13.18
CA ALA A 34 24.86 -8.88 13.00
C ALA A 34 25.68 -9.20 14.27
N LYS A 35 25.75 -8.27 15.22
CA LYS A 35 26.44 -8.44 16.51
C LYS A 35 25.49 -8.90 17.63
N ASP A 36 24.20 -8.93 17.36
CA ASP A 36 23.16 -9.23 18.33
C ASP A 36 22.75 -10.71 18.27
N SER A 37 21.98 -11.14 19.26
CA SER A 37 21.46 -12.51 19.35
C SER A 37 20.51 -12.86 18.19
N ILE A 38 20.44 -14.14 17.80
CA ILE A 38 19.57 -14.64 16.71
C ILE A 38 18.11 -14.21 16.91
N SER A 39 17.63 -14.17 18.15
CA SER A 39 16.28 -13.70 18.49
C SER A 39 16.05 -12.22 18.18
N GLN A 40 17.05 -11.35 18.42
CA GLN A 40 16.98 -9.93 18.08
C GLN A 40 17.05 -9.70 16.57
N GLN A 41 17.80 -10.52 15.84
CA GLN A 41 17.81 -10.47 14.37
C GLN A 41 16.44 -10.83 13.77
N HIS A 42 15.78 -11.88 14.28
CA HIS A 42 14.42 -12.22 13.86
C HIS A 42 13.40 -11.14 14.22
N PHE A 43 13.55 -10.53 15.41
CA PHE A 43 12.70 -9.41 15.81
C PHE A 43 12.87 -8.20 14.89
N ALA A 44 14.11 -7.79 14.58
CA ALA A 44 14.40 -6.68 13.67
C ALA A 44 13.88 -6.94 12.25
N LEU A 45 13.99 -8.19 11.76
CA LEU A 45 13.38 -8.58 10.48
C LEU A 45 11.86 -8.47 10.50
N ASN A 46 11.21 -8.97 11.57
CA ASN A 46 9.76 -8.89 11.72
C ASN A 46 9.29 -7.42 11.78
N MET A 47 10.00 -6.57 12.51
CA MET A 47 9.71 -5.14 12.52
C MET A 47 9.85 -4.53 11.12
N LEU A 48 10.89 -4.87 10.36
CA LEU A 48 11.05 -4.39 8.98
C LEU A 48 9.87 -4.81 8.09
N LEU A 49 9.39 -6.05 8.25
CA LEU A 49 8.23 -6.55 7.52
C LEU A 49 6.93 -5.81 7.91
N GLU A 50 6.68 -5.60 9.20
CA GLU A 50 5.54 -4.83 9.68
C GLU A 50 5.59 -3.39 9.18
N ASN A 51 6.76 -2.76 9.21
CA ASN A 51 6.96 -1.38 8.75
C ASN A 51 6.76 -1.23 7.23
N SER A 52 7.01 -2.28 6.46
CA SER A 52 6.79 -2.28 5.00
C SER A 52 5.29 -2.20 4.62
N GLN A 53 4.39 -2.46 5.58
CA GLN A 53 2.94 -2.39 5.34
C GLN A 53 2.45 -0.97 5.04
N VAL A 54 3.21 0.07 5.39
CA VAL A 54 2.88 1.46 5.04
C VAL A 54 2.78 1.64 3.53
N PHE A 55 3.72 1.06 2.76
CA PHE A 55 3.68 1.10 1.30
C PHE A 55 2.51 0.29 0.72
N LEU A 56 2.17 -0.82 1.38
CA LEU A 56 1.05 -1.65 0.96
C LEU A 56 -0.28 -0.91 1.12
N ALA A 57 -0.50 -0.20 2.23
CA ALA A 57 -1.70 0.59 2.47
C ALA A 57 -1.93 1.64 1.35
N PHE A 58 -0.85 2.32 0.93
CA PHE A 58 -0.89 3.27 -0.19
C PHE A 58 -1.26 2.58 -1.51
N ALA A 59 -0.62 1.45 -1.81
CA ALA A 59 -0.85 0.70 -3.05
C ALA A 59 -2.27 0.13 -3.13
N VAL A 60 -2.78 -0.42 -2.03
CA VAL A 60 -4.13 -0.99 -1.91
C VAL A 60 -5.17 0.07 -2.25
N LEU A 61 -5.05 1.25 -1.65
CA LEU A 61 -5.97 2.34 -1.90
C LEU A 61 -5.98 2.74 -3.38
N SER A 62 -4.80 3.00 -3.93
CA SER A 62 -4.65 3.46 -5.31
C SER A 62 -5.12 2.42 -6.34
N SER A 63 -5.17 1.13 -5.98
CA SER A 63 -5.57 0.06 -6.91
C SER A 63 -7.03 -0.35 -6.77
N ILE A 64 -7.53 -0.54 -5.55
CA ILE A 64 -8.85 -1.14 -5.32
C ILE A 64 -9.98 -0.15 -5.66
N VAL A 65 -9.83 1.12 -5.25
CA VAL A 65 -10.87 2.13 -5.45
C VAL A 65 -11.15 2.40 -6.94
N PRO A 66 -10.14 2.63 -7.79
CA PRO A 66 -10.38 2.79 -9.22
C PRO A 66 -10.95 1.53 -9.86
N LEU A 67 -10.48 0.35 -9.47
CA LEU A 67 -10.97 -0.91 -10.01
C LEU A 67 -12.47 -1.09 -9.77
N LEU A 68 -12.96 -0.80 -8.56
CA LEU A 68 -14.39 -0.84 -8.23
C LEU A 68 -15.21 0.16 -9.05
N ILE A 69 -14.71 1.40 -9.19
CA ILE A 69 -15.38 2.42 -10.01
C ILE A 69 -15.45 2.01 -11.48
N MET A 70 -14.37 1.42 -12.03
CA MET A 70 -14.30 0.96 -13.42
C MET A 70 -15.18 -0.26 -13.68
N THR A 71 -15.21 -1.22 -12.75
CA THR A 71 -16.01 -2.44 -12.87
C THR A 71 -17.51 -2.19 -12.65
N ASP A 72 -17.85 -1.13 -11.91
CA ASP A 72 -19.24 -0.69 -11.74
C ASP A 72 -19.74 0.21 -12.89
N ASP A 73 -18.87 0.72 -13.77
CA ASP A 73 -19.30 1.59 -14.85
C ASP A 73 -19.86 0.79 -16.06
N ARG A 74 -21.10 1.13 -16.47
CA ARG A 74 -21.70 0.54 -17.67
C ARG A 74 -20.98 0.96 -18.95
N ARG A 75 -20.31 2.11 -19.00
CA ARG A 75 -19.57 2.56 -20.18
C ARG A 75 -18.30 1.72 -20.41
N MET A 76 -17.67 1.26 -19.32
CA MET A 76 -16.41 0.51 -19.36
C MET A 76 -16.63 -1.00 -19.54
N MET A 77 -17.64 -1.58 -18.86
CA MET A 77 -17.95 -3.02 -18.92
C MET A 77 -19.11 -3.40 -19.84
N GLY A 78 -19.88 -2.43 -20.35
CA GLY A 78 -21.04 -2.68 -21.21
C GLY A 78 -22.08 -3.58 -20.56
N GLN A 79 -22.38 -4.70 -21.22
CA GLN A 79 -23.35 -5.71 -20.77
C GLN A 79 -22.85 -6.60 -19.62
N PHE A 80 -21.54 -6.63 -19.35
CA PHE A 80 -20.93 -7.41 -18.27
C PHE A 80 -20.76 -6.62 -16.97
N LYS A 81 -21.47 -5.49 -16.85
CA LYS A 81 -21.46 -4.65 -15.65
C LYS A 81 -21.84 -5.48 -14.42
N ASN A 82 -21.10 -5.28 -13.34
CA ASN A 82 -21.30 -6.03 -12.12
C ASN A 82 -22.74 -5.88 -11.59
N ARG A 83 -23.34 -6.99 -11.12
CA ARG A 83 -24.68 -6.93 -10.50
C ARG A 83 -24.58 -6.12 -9.20
N LYS A 84 -25.64 -5.40 -8.85
CA LYS A 84 -25.68 -4.54 -7.65
C LYS A 84 -25.23 -5.28 -6.37
N ILE A 85 -25.55 -6.57 -6.25
CA ILE A 85 -25.15 -7.42 -5.11
C ILE A 85 -23.61 -7.53 -5.02
N TRP A 86 -22.95 -7.86 -6.11
CA TRP A 86 -21.49 -8.02 -6.17
C TRP A 86 -20.76 -6.68 -6.05
N SER A 87 -21.33 -5.61 -6.59
CA SER A 87 -20.84 -4.24 -6.38
C SER A 87 -20.86 -3.88 -4.90
N ILE A 88 -21.98 -4.10 -4.20
CA ILE A 88 -22.10 -3.81 -2.75
C ILE A 88 -21.08 -4.63 -1.95
N LEU A 89 -20.96 -5.94 -2.22
CA LEU A 89 -19.98 -6.79 -1.53
C LEU A 89 -18.54 -6.32 -1.77
N GLY A 90 -18.21 -5.91 -3.00
CA GLY A 90 -16.91 -5.36 -3.35
C GLY A 90 -16.62 -4.04 -2.63
N TRP A 91 -17.57 -3.12 -2.59
CA TRP A 91 -17.45 -1.86 -1.86
C TRP A 91 -17.30 -2.07 -0.35
N VAL A 92 -18.10 -2.97 0.25
CA VAL A 92 -18.00 -3.32 1.68
C VAL A 92 -16.63 -3.90 2.00
N SER A 93 -16.17 -4.88 1.21
CA SER A 93 -14.84 -5.49 1.39
C SER A 93 -13.71 -4.46 1.25
N SER A 94 -13.79 -3.59 0.26
CA SER A 94 -12.82 -2.51 0.07
C SER A 94 -12.79 -1.53 1.24
N ILE A 95 -13.95 -1.12 1.77
CA ILE A 95 -14.03 -0.20 2.90
C ILE A 95 -13.39 -0.84 4.14
N ILE A 96 -13.68 -2.12 4.40
CA ILE A 96 -13.09 -2.87 5.51
C ILE A 96 -11.56 -2.95 5.35
N LEU A 97 -11.07 -3.30 4.16
CA LEU A 97 -9.63 -3.37 3.88
C LEU A 97 -8.93 -2.02 4.08
N ILE A 98 -9.51 -0.94 3.57
CA ILE A 98 -8.97 0.41 3.73
C ILE A 98 -8.95 0.78 5.22
N PHE A 99 -10.05 0.54 5.94
CA PHE A 99 -10.16 0.83 7.36
C PHE A 99 -9.10 0.08 8.18
N LEU A 100 -8.93 -1.23 7.95
CA LEU A 100 -7.94 -2.05 8.66
C LEU A 100 -6.50 -1.60 8.35
N ASN A 101 -6.19 -1.29 7.10
CA ASN A 101 -4.86 -0.79 6.72
C ASN A 101 -4.56 0.58 7.38
N LEU A 102 -5.53 1.49 7.39
CA LEU A 102 -5.35 2.80 8.05
C LEU A 102 -5.25 2.69 9.57
N CYS A 103 -5.98 1.77 10.20
CA CYS A 103 -5.93 1.52 11.64
C CYS A 103 -4.58 0.93 12.10
N ASN A 104 -3.96 0.09 11.27
CA ASN A 104 -2.66 -0.51 11.57
C ASN A 104 -1.48 0.47 11.35
N LEU A 105 -1.67 1.51 10.53
CA LEU A 105 -0.60 2.42 10.12
C LEU A 105 0.07 3.15 11.31
N PRO A 106 -0.64 3.69 12.32
CA PRO A 106 -0.01 4.30 13.50
C PRO A 106 0.88 3.32 14.29
N ALA A 107 0.44 2.06 14.43
CA ALA A 107 1.22 1.04 15.12
C ALA A 107 2.56 0.78 14.41
N THR A 108 2.55 0.71 13.07
CA THR A 108 3.78 0.54 12.28
C THR A 108 4.76 1.70 12.42
N PHE A 109 4.26 2.95 12.51
CA PHE A 109 5.14 4.11 12.74
C PHE A 109 5.73 4.15 14.15
N VAL A 110 4.98 3.73 15.16
CA VAL A 110 5.50 3.60 16.53
C VAL A 110 6.55 2.49 16.61
N SER A 111 6.34 1.37 15.90
CA SER A 111 7.32 0.28 15.79
C SER A 111 8.62 0.72 15.12
N PHE A 112 8.59 1.67 14.17
CA PHE A 112 9.81 2.17 13.54
C PHE A 112 10.83 2.74 14.55
N ASN A 113 10.39 3.19 15.73
CA ASN A 113 11.19 3.67 16.87
C ASN A 113 12.29 4.70 16.50
N MET A 114 12.16 5.41 15.37
CA MET A 114 13.09 6.46 14.95
C MET A 114 12.72 7.85 15.47
N MET A 115 11.50 8.02 15.99
CA MET A 115 10.98 9.28 16.55
C MET A 115 10.31 9.01 17.89
N PRO A 116 10.22 10.01 18.80
CA PRO A 116 9.46 9.87 20.03
C PRO A 116 7.99 9.53 19.70
N LYS A 117 7.34 8.74 20.57
CA LYS A 117 6.00 8.17 20.32
C LYS A 117 4.96 9.22 19.89
N ARG A 118 5.03 10.42 20.46
CA ARG A 118 4.13 11.53 20.11
C ARG A 118 4.27 11.95 18.65
N ASP A 119 5.51 12.12 18.18
CA ASP A 119 5.80 12.61 16.84
C ASP A 119 5.55 11.53 15.80
N ALA A 120 5.86 10.26 16.12
CA ALA A 120 5.54 9.11 15.28
C ALA A 120 4.02 8.99 15.02
N VAL A 121 3.21 9.19 16.06
CA VAL A 121 1.74 9.17 15.95
C VAL A 121 1.23 10.36 15.12
N VAL A 122 1.75 11.57 15.35
CA VAL A 122 1.39 12.76 14.55
C VAL A 122 1.74 12.54 13.07
N PHE A 123 2.92 12.00 12.79
CA PHE A 123 3.35 11.70 11.42
C PHE A 123 2.49 10.63 10.76
N ALA A 124 2.11 9.57 11.49
CA ALA A 124 1.18 8.57 10.99
C ALA A 124 -0.19 9.17 10.63
N TYR A 125 -0.75 10.03 11.47
CA TYR A 125 -2.00 10.73 11.17
C TYR A 125 -1.87 11.68 9.98
N ALA A 126 -0.72 12.34 9.82
CA ALA A 126 -0.44 13.16 8.63
C ALA A 126 -0.43 12.31 7.35
N ILE A 127 0.15 11.11 7.39
CA ILE A 127 0.13 10.17 6.26
C ILE A 127 -1.28 9.65 5.99
N ILE A 128 -2.06 9.31 7.03
CA ILE A 128 -3.46 8.90 6.87
C ILE A 128 -4.25 10.01 6.19
N MET A 129 -4.07 11.26 6.62
CA MET A 129 -4.71 12.43 6.02
C MET A 129 -4.32 12.58 4.55
N LEU A 130 -3.03 12.43 4.22
CA LEU A 130 -2.54 12.43 2.84
C LEU A 130 -3.18 11.31 2.00
N ILE A 131 -3.25 10.09 2.55
CA ILE A 131 -3.86 8.93 1.89
C ILE A 131 -5.35 9.18 1.61
N ILE A 132 -6.10 9.72 2.57
CA ILE A 132 -7.52 10.07 2.39
C ILE A 132 -7.69 11.19 1.36
N LEU A 133 -6.81 12.19 1.37
CA LEU A 133 -6.82 13.27 0.37
C LEU A 133 -6.58 12.72 -1.04
N LEU A 134 -5.57 11.87 -1.20
CA LEU A 134 -5.29 11.19 -2.47
C LEU A 134 -6.44 10.28 -2.90
N MET A 135 -7.08 9.56 -1.97
CA MET A 135 -8.30 8.78 -2.26
C MET A 135 -9.41 9.68 -2.81
N GLY A 136 -9.69 10.78 -2.12
CA GLY A 136 -10.71 11.75 -2.52
C GLY A 136 -10.42 12.33 -3.90
N TRP A 137 -9.17 12.68 -4.15
CA TRP A 137 -8.73 13.17 -5.46
C TRP A 137 -8.87 12.12 -6.55
N THR A 138 -8.50 10.87 -6.28
CA THR A 138 -8.63 9.77 -7.26
C THR A 138 -10.10 9.49 -7.59
N CYS A 139 -10.97 9.49 -6.58
CA CYS A 139 -12.42 9.40 -6.76
C CYS A 139 -12.97 10.58 -7.58
N TRP A 140 -12.47 11.80 -7.34
CA TRP A 140 -12.88 12.98 -8.08
C TRP A 140 -12.43 12.91 -9.54
N ASP A 141 -11.15 12.64 -9.82
CA ASP A 141 -10.61 12.55 -11.18
C ASP A 141 -11.35 11.48 -12.01
N MET A 142 -11.62 10.32 -11.40
CA MET A 142 -12.38 9.23 -12.03
C MET A 142 -13.84 9.60 -12.31
N ARG A 143 -14.46 10.43 -11.45
CA ARG A 143 -15.82 10.94 -11.70
C ARG A 143 -15.84 12.07 -12.73
N ASN A 144 -14.81 12.91 -12.76
CA ASN A 144 -14.72 14.08 -13.62
C ASN A 144 -14.31 13.72 -15.06
N LYS A 145 -13.69 12.55 -15.27
CA LYS A 145 -13.46 11.94 -16.59
C LYS A 145 -14.68 11.20 -17.18
N LYS A 146 -15.87 11.35 -16.58
CA LYS A 146 -17.15 10.90 -17.16
C LYS A 146 -17.77 11.96 -18.06
#